data_AF-A0A537J4E7-F1
#
_entry.id   AF-A0A537J4E7-F1
#
_cell.length_a   1.000
_cell.length_b   1.000
_cell.length_c   1.000
_cell.angle_alpha   90.00
_cell.angle_beta   90.00
_cell.angle_gamma   90.00
#
_symmetry.space_group_name_H-M   'P 1'
#
loop_
_entity.id
_entity.type
_entity.pdbx_description
1 polymer ?
#
loop_
_entity_poly.entity_id
_entity_poly.type
_entity_poly.pdbx_seq_one_letter_code
_entity_poly.pdbx_strand_id
1 'polypeptide(L)'
;MADKGVSRRGLFKTVWGAAGMTAMARFPAAVEAHDLRPGDPAYQFDKYESIVNRKVRIRQLYAWPNLHNPILYGNISNGLNGFQFSYNIPADQIQVVVQAYSSANGAMYDDHIWEKYKLGEAFNAKDPGTGAPATRNLWYKSKITEQEVSPPPKDRNHPYYSDSSIEGLQRRGVLFLI
;
A
#
# COMPACT_ATOMS: atom_id res chain seq x y z
N MET A 1 -34.52 11.06 2.67
CA MET A 1 -33.99 12.42 2.43
C MET A 1 -32.58 12.49 2.96
N ALA A 2 -31.71 13.07 2.14
CA ALA A 2 -30.25 13.06 2.14
C ALA A 2 -29.47 13.00 3.46
N ASP A 3 -28.49 12.10 3.43
CA ASP A 3 -27.32 11.94 4.27
C ASP A 3 -26.46 13.23 4.32
N LYS A 4 -26.11 13.69 5.52
CA LYS A 4 -25.19 14.82 5.72
C LYS A 4 -23.78 14.28 5.87
N GLY A 5 -23.18 13.94 4.73
CA GLY A 5 -21.77 13.59 4.63
C GLY A 5 -20.88 14.68 5.25
N VAL A 6 -20.09 14.29 6.24
CA VAL A 6 -19.07 15.15 6.85
C VAL A 6 -18.00 15.42 5.80
N SER A 7 -18.01 16.63 5.26
CA SER A 7 -16.96 17.15 4.37
C SER A 7 -15.68 17.41 5.18
N ARG A 8 -14.54 16.94 4.66
CA ARG A 8 -13.18 17.09 5.22
C ARG A 8 -12.72 18.55 5.41
N ARG A 9 -13.57 19.56 5.16
CA ARG A 9 -13.27 20.99 5.35
C ARG A 9 -13.69 21.56 6.72
N GLY A 10 -14.19 20.74 7.64
CA GLY A 10 -14.87 21.20 8.86
C GLY A 10 -14.13 21.08 10.21
N LEU A 11 -12.80 20.90 10.26
CA LEU A 11 -12.11 20.63 11.54
C LEU A 11 -10.82 21.44 11.72
N PHE A 12 -10.97 22.73 12.03
CA PHE A 12 -9.94 23.50 12.74
C PHE A 12 -10.59 24.39 13.79
N LYS A 13 -10.67 23.89 15.04
CA LYS A 13 -10.71 24.72 16.25
C LYS A 13 -9.82 24.10 17.33
N THR A 14 -8.77 24.86 17.61
CA THR A 14 -7.73 24.87 18.65
C THR A 14 -8.12 24.30 20.02
N VAL A 15 -7.17 23.68 20.74
CA VAL A 15 -6.76 24.03 22.13
C VAL A 15 -5.30 23.63 22.37
N TRP A 16 -4.54 24.55 22.98
CA TRP A 16 -3.17 24.40 23.48
C TRP A 16 -3.12 23.63 24.81
N GLY A 17 -2.08 22.82 25.03
CA GLY A 17 -1.75 22.25 26.35
C GLY A 17 -0.49 21.38 26.31
N ALA A 18 0.48 21.70 27.16
CA ALA A 18 1.86 21.23 27.11
C ALA A 18 2.07 19.74 27.49
N ALA A 19 2.97 19.07 26.75
CA ALA A 19 4.03 18.15 27.22
C ALA A 19 4.33 17.06 26.16
N GLY A 20 5.55 17.12 25.61
CA GLY A 20 6.33 15.97 25.14
C GLY A 20 5.61 14.85 24.37
N MET A 21 5.25 15.08 23.12
CA MET A 21 5.28 14.06 22.07
C MET A 21 5.62 14.76 20.76
N THR A 22 6.69 14.33 20.09
CA THR A 22 6.97 14.65 18.69
C THR A 22 5.85 14.02 17.86
N ALA A 23 4.70 14.70 17.80
CA ALA A 23 3.69 14.42 16.81
C ALA A 23 4.32 14.76 15.46
N MET A 24 4.76 13.73 14.72
CA MET A 24 4.96 13.85 13.29
C MET A 24 3.64 14.36 12.74
N ALA A 25 3.56 15.66 12.48
CA ALA A 25 2.44 16.28 11.82
C ALA A 25 2.29 15.55 10.49
N ARG A 26 1.29 14.66 10.41
CA ARG A 26 0.80 14.13 9.16
C ARG A 26 0.19 15.32 8.43
N PHE A 27 1.04 16.08 7.74
CA PHE A 27 0.55 16.93 6.67
C PHE A 27 -0.33 16.06 5.78
N PRO A 28 -1.51 16.52 5.34
CA PRO A 28 -2.18 15.86 4.25
C PRO A 28 -1.16 15.90 3.11
N ALA A 29 -0.57 14.76 2.77
CA ALA A 29 0.23 14.65 1.57
C ALA A 29 -0.72 15.10 0.45
N ALA A 30 -0.41 16.24 -0.16
CA ALA A 30 -1.09 16.62 -1.38
C ALA A 30 -0.94 15.41 -2.32
N VAL A 31 -2.07 14.85 -2.74
CA VAL A 31 -2.06 13.76 -3.72
C VAL A 31 -1.70 14.43 -5.04
N GLU A 32 -0.42 14.39 -5.35
CA GLU A 32 0.16 14.95 -6.55
C GLU A 32 0.29 13.83 -7.58
N ALA A 33 -0.50 13.90 -8.66
CA ALA A 33 -0.33 13.08 -9.85
C ALA A 33 0.41 13.93 -10.89
N HIS A 34 1.73 13.79 -10.98
CA HIS A 34 2.57 14.64 -11.81
C HIS A 34 3.33 13.78 -12.83
N ASP A 35 3.31 14.18 -14.10
CA ASP A 35 4.21 13.67 -15.14
C ASP A 35 5.55 14.41 -15.01
N LEU A 36 6.36 13.96 -14.05
CA LEU A 36 7.63 14.58 -13.69
C LEU A 36 8.74 14.06 -14.59
N ARG A 37 9.56 14.98 -15.12
CA ARG A 37 10.74 14.62 -15.91
C ARG A 37 11.96 14.42 -15.00
N PRO A 38 12.93 13.58 -15.41
CA PRO A 38 14.26 13.56 -14.79
C PRO A 38 14.88 14.98 -14.84
N GLY A 39 14.86 15.71 -13.73
CA GLY A 39 15.31 17.09 -13.62
C GLY A 39 14.28 18.08 -13.06
N ASP A 40 13.01 17.69 -12.95
CA ASP A 40 12.01 18.48 -12.21
C ASP A 40 12.38 18.51 -10.71
N PRO A 41 12.42 19.66 -10.03
CA PRO A 41 12.68 19.72 -8.58
C PRO A 41 11.70 18.90 -7.74
N ALA A 42 10.47 18.66 -8.22
CA ALA A 42 9.51 17.77 -7.59
C ALA A 42 9.81 16.29 -7.84
N TYR A 43 10.64 15.96 -8.84
CA TYR A 43 11.13 14.61 -9.09
C TYR A 43 12.17 14.23 -8.05
N GLN A 44 11.72 13.64 -6.94
CA GLN A 44 12.55 13.20 -5.82
C GLN A 44 13.35 11.92 -6.17
N PHE A 45 14.15 11.97 -7.24
CA PHE A 45 14.91 10.83 -7.76
C PHE A 45 15.87 10.24 -6.72
N ASP A 46 16.63 11.09 -6.02
CA ASP A 46 17.57 10.61 -4.98
C ASP A 46 16.86 9.89 -3.85
N LYS A 47 15.65 10.35 -3.49
CA LYS A 47 14.82 9.67 -2.49
C LYS A 47 14.36 8.31 -3.00
N TYR A 48 13.88 8.23 -4.25
CA TYR A 48 13.55 6.98 -4.91
C TYR A 48 14.74 6.01 -4.88
N GLU A 49 15.91 6.46 -5.36
CA GLU A 49 17.14 5.67 -5.40
C GLU A 49 17.57 5.19 -4.01
N SER A 50 17.48 6.06 -2.98
CA SER A 50 17.82 5.67 -1.60
C SER A 50 16.94 4.56 -1.05
N ILE A 51 15.67 4.53 -1.48
CA ILE A 51 14.70 3.52 -1.07
C ILE A 51 14.98 2.21 -1.80
N VAL A 52 15.09 2.23 -3.13
CA VAL A 52 15.23 1.00 -3.94
C VAL A 52 16.63 0.37 -3.84
N ASN A 53 17.68 1.16 -3.59
CA ASN A 53 19.06 0.65 -3.48
C ASN A 53 19.53 0.40 -2.05
N ARG A 54 18.62 0.37 -1.06
CA ARG A 54 18.97 0.03 0.33
C ARG A 54 19.83 -1.23 0.39
N LYS A 55 20.94 -1.20 1.14
CA LYS A 55 21.77 -2.40 1.36
C LYS A 55 21.03 -3.36 2.28
N VAL A 56 20.67 -4.52 1.74
CA VAL A 56 19.95 -5.60 2.44
C VAL A 56 20.52 -6.94 2.01
N ARG A 57 20.29 -7.99 2.81
CA ARG A 57 20.73 -9.34 2.49
C ARG A 57 19.92 -9.97 1.35
N ILE A 58 18.61 -9.73 1.31
CA ILE A 58 17.70 -10.32 0.33
C ILE A 58 16.95 -9.21 -0.40
N ARG A 59 16.96 -9.27 -1.74
CA ARG A 59 16.16 -8.42 -2.61
C ARG A 59 15.27 -9.27 -3.50
N GLN A 60 14.00 -8.90 -3.59
CA GLN A 60 13.04 -9.49 -4.51
C GLN A 60 12.41 -8.37 -5.33
N LEU A 61 12.39 -8.53 -6.66
CA LEU A 61 11.74 -7.61 -7.58
C LEU A 61 10.63 -8.36 -8.31
N TYR A 62 9.41 -7.82 -8.27
CA TYR A 62 8.28 -8.36 -8.99
C TYR A 62 7.78 -7.36 -10.02
N ALA A 63 7.70 -7.81 -11.27
CA ALA A 63 7.00 -7.09 -12.33
C ALA A 63 5.51 -7.45 -12.28
N TRP A 64 4.64 -6.45 -12.27
CA TRP A 64 3.19 -6.64 -12.21
C TRP A 64 2.50 -5.91 -13.38
N PRO A 65 2.29 -6.59 -14.53
CA PRO A 65 1.65 -6.00 -15.71
C PRO A 65 0.12 -6.02 -15.69
N ASN A 66 -0.48 -6.93 -14.91
CA ASN A 66 -1.90 -7.26 -15.05
C ASN A 66 -2.61 -7.32 -13.70
N LEU A 67 -3.65 -6.51 -13.56
CA LEU A 67 -4.52 -6.42 -12.39
C LEU A 67 -5.00 -7.78 -11.86
N HIS A 68 -5.32 -8.72 -12.76
CA HIS A 68 -5.85 -10.04 -12.42
C HIS A 68 -4.77 -11.12 -12.21
N ASN A 69 -3.55 -10.75 -11.84
CA ASN A 69 -2.50 -11.72 -11.58
C ASN A 69 -2.86 -12.59 -10.34
N PRO A 70 -3.10 -13.90 -10.51
CA PRO A 70 -3.61 -14.74 -9.43
C PRO A 70 -2.54 -15.15 -8.41
N ILE A 71 -1.25 -15.01 -8.74
CA ILE A 71 -0.15 -15.57 -7.94
C ILE A 71 0.77 -14.52 -7.32
N LEU A 72 0.72 -13.26 -7.77
CA LEU A 72 1.65 -12.21 -7.34
C LEU A 72 1.71 -12.08 -5.81
N TYR A 73 0.58 -11.80 -5.18
CA TYR A 73 0.52 -11.54 -3.75
C TYR A 73 0.86 -12.77 -2.90
N GLY A 74 0.43 -13.95 -3.35
CA GLY A 74 0.79 -15.22 -2.72
C GLY A 74 2.30 -15.47 -2.78
N ASN A 75 2.93 -15.21 -3.91
CA ASN A 75 4.38 -15.36 -4.08
C ASN A 75 5.17 -14.35 -3.24
N ILE A 76 4.72 -13.10 -3.15
CA ILE A 76 5.34 -12.09 -2.28
C ILE A 76 5.26 -12.52 -0.82
N SER A 77 4.06 -12.92 -0.36
CA SER A 77 3.85 -13.37 1.02
C SER A 77 4.68 -14.62 1.34
N ASN A 78 4.73 -15.58 0.42
CA ASN A 78 5.55 -16.78 0.54
C ASN A 78 7.04 -16.45 0.60
N GLY A 79 7.54 -15.56 -0.25
CA GLY A 79 8.94 -15.11 -0.24
C GLY A 79 9.32 -14.44 1.07
N LEU A 80 8.51 -13.50 1.55
CA LEU A 80 8.69 -12.85 2.85
C LEU A 80 8.74 -13.89 3.99
N ASN A 81 7.77 -14.80 4.03
CA ASN A 81 7.68 -15.82 5.07
C ASN A 81 8.85 -16.81 5.02
N GLY A 82 9.23 -17.27 3.82
CA GLY A 82 10.35 -18.18 3.64
C GLY A 82 11.65 -17.58 4.17
N PHE A 83 12.01 -16.37 3.73
CA PHE A 83 13.23 -15.73 4.20
C PHE A 83 13.18 -15.40 5.70
N GLN A 84 12.05 -14.88 6.20
CA GLN A 84 11.94 -14.49 7.60
C GLN A 84 11.98 -15.71 8.54
N PHE A 85 11.22 -16.77 8.24
CA PHE A 85 11.01 -17.87 9.19
C PHE A 85 11.83 -19.12 8.90
N SER A 86 12.08 -19.45 7.64
CA SER A 86 12.86 -20.65 7.28
C SER A 86 14.36 -20.36 7.27
N TYR A 87 14.75 -19.16 6.84
CA TYR A 87 16.16 -18.75 6.76
C TYR A 87 16.59 -17.79 7.88
N ASN A 88 15.68 -17.47 8.80
CA ASN A 88 15.93 -16.59 9.94
C ASN A 88 16.56 -15.24 9.54
N ILE A 89 16.12 -14.68 8.42
CA ILE A 89 16.56 -13.36 7.95
C ILE A 89 15.73 -12.30 8.69
N PRO A 90 16.37 -11.33 9.37
CA PRO A 90 15.65 -10.20 9.98
C PRO A 90 14.79 -9.46 8.94
N ALA A 91 13.59 -9.01 9.34
CA ALA A 91 12.65 -8.39 8.41
C ALA A 91 13.21 -7.12 7.73
N ASP A 92 14.04 -6.35 8.43
CA ASP A 92 14.74 -5.17 7.90
C ASP A 92 15.84 -5.53 6.87
N GLN A 93 16.27 -6.79 6.81
CA GLN A 93 17.23 -7.33 5.86
C GLN A 93 16.58 -7.98 4.62
N ILE A 94 15.26 -7.90 4.50
CA ILE A 94 14.49 -8.34 3.34
C ILE A 94 13.89 -7.10 2.68
N GLN A 95 14.11 -6.95 1.38
CA GLN A 95 13.47 -5.93 0.58
C GLN A 95 12.66 -6.59 -0.53
N VAL A 96 11.41 -6.16 -0.67
CA VAL A 96 10.57 -6.55 -1.78
C VAL A 96 10.07 -5.28 -2.46
N VAL A 97 10.32 -5.21 -3.78
CA VAL A 97 9.84 -4.14 -4.64
C VAL A 97 8.90 -4.75 -5.67
N VAL A 98 7.75 -4.13 -5.87
CA VAL A 98 6.76 -4.49 -6.88
C VAL A 98 6.61 -3.29 -7.80
N GLN A 99 6.95 -3.47 -9.08
CA GLN A 99 6.66 -2.48 -10.11
C GLN A 99 5.32 -2.82 -10.75
N ALA A 100 4.28 -2.06 -10.41
CA ALA A 100 3.02 -2.07 -11.14
C ALA A 100 3.19 -1.31 -12.45
N TYR A 101 2.60 -1.82 -13.53
CA TYR A 101 2.49 -1.11 -14.80
C TYR A 101 1.30 -1.65 -15.60
N SER A 102 0.91 -0.94 -16.66
CA SER A 102 -0.27 -1.29 -17.47
C SER A 102 -1.53 -1.37 -16.58
N SER A 103 -2.36 -2.42 -16.69
CA SER A 103 -3.63 -2.50 -15.95
C SER A 103 -3.45 -2.64 -14.44
N ALA A 104 -2.28 -3.11 -13.97
CA ALA A 104 -1.98 -3.20 -12.54
C ALA A 104 -1.95 -1.84 -11.84
N ASN A 105 -1.67 -0.74 -12.57
CA ASN A 105 -1.73 0.61 -12.01
C ASN A 105 -3.12 0.92 -11.43
N GLY A 106 -4.17 0.29 -11.95
CA GLY A 106 -5.52 0.37 -11.41
C GLY A 106 -5.60 0.07 -9.91
N ALA A 107 -4.84 -0.92 -9.42
CA ALA A 107 -4.81 -1.30 -8.02
C ALA A 107 -3.95 -0.39 -7.12
N MET A 108 -3.30 0.62 -7.69
CA MET A 108 -2.53 1.62 -6.93
C MET A 108 -3.33 2.88 -6.66
N TYR A 109 -4.50 3.02 -7.30
CA TYR A 109 -5.42 4.12 -7.05
C TYR A 109 -6.40 3.82 -5.91
N ASP A 110 -6.86 4.89 -5.28
CA ASP A 110 -7.84 4.81 -4.19
C ASP A 110 -9.27 4.56 -4.68
N ASP A 111 -10.17 4.33 -3.73
CA ASP A 111 -11.59 4.09 -4.01
C ASP A 111 -12.25 5.26 -4.75
N HIS A 112 -11.79 6.50 -4.55
CA HIS A 112 -12.32 7.66 -5.24
C HIS A 112 -12.07 7.60 -6.75
N ILE A 113 -10.86 7.23 -7.16
CA ILE A 113 -10.52 7.03 -8.58
C ILE A 113 -11.27 5.83 -9.16
N TRP A 114 -11.40 4.74 -8.40
CA TRP A 114 -12.16 3.55 -8.80
C TRP A 114 -13.62 3.88 -9.12
N GLU A 115 -14.29 4.61 -8.22
CA GLU A 115 -15.66 5.05 -8.40
C GLU A 115 -15.78 6.05 -9.56
N LYS A 116 -14.95 7.10 -9.56
CA LYS A 116 -15.01 8.21 -10.54
C LYS A 116 -14.84 7.73 -11.97
N TYR A 117 -13.90 6.83 -12.22
CA TYR A 117 -13.56 6.34 -13.56
C TYR A 117 -14.11 4.95 -13.86
N LYS A 118 -14.97 4.40 -12.98
CA LYS A 118 -15.59 3.08 -13.14
C LYS A 118 -14.56 1.99 -13.45
N LEU A 119 -13.46 1.97 -12.70
CA LEU A 119 -12.34 1.06 -12.99
C LEU A 119 -12.75 -0.43 -12.90
N GLY A 120 -13.73 -0.78 -12.06
CA GLY A 120 -14.27 -2.15 -12.05
C GLY A 120 -14.93 -2.55 -13.36
N GLU A 121 -15.62 -1.64 -14.04
CA GLU A 121 -16.20 -1.89 -15.36
C GLU A 121 -15.09 -1.97 -16.41
N ALA A 122 -14.18 -0.98 -16.43
CA ALA A 122 -13.08 -0.90 -17.39
C ALA A 122 -12.15 -2.12 -17.35
N PHE A 123 -11.89 -2.65 -16.14
CA PHE A 123 -11.02 -3.80 -15.97
C PHE A 123 -11.76 -5.13 -15.85
N ASN A 124 -13.09 -5.17 -15.94
CA ASN A 124 -13.89 -6.37 -15.65
C ASN A 124 -13.59 -6.97 -14.25
N ALA A 125 -13.38 -6.10 -13.26
CA ALA A 125 -13.19 -6.47 -11.86
C ALA A 125 -14.53 -6.35 -11.13
N LYS A 126 -15.05 -7.47 -10.63
CA LYS A 126 -16.35 -7.55 -9.95
C LYS A 126 -16.18 -7.53 -8.44
N ASP A 127 -17.03 -6.81 -7.74
CA ASP A 127 -17.10 -6.91 -6.28
C ASP A 127 -17.60 -8.31 -5.91
N PRO A 128 -16.86 -9.08 -5.09
CA PRO A 128 -17.18 -10.47 -4.81
C PRO A 128 -18.47 -10.65 -3.98
N GLY A 129 -18.92 -9.61 -3.27
CA GLY A 129 -20.14 -9.65 -2.48
C GLY A 129 -21.41 -9.38 -3.30
N THR A 130 -21.31 -8.62 -4.39
CA THR A 130 -22.48 -8.18 -5.18
C THR A 130 -22.51 -8.73 -6.60
N GLY A 131 -21.37 -9.14 -7.15
CA GLY A 131 -21.22 -9.53 -8.55
C GLY A 131 -21.27 -8.37 -9.55
N ALA A 132 -21.54 -7.15 -9.09
CA ALA A 132 -21.50 -5.93 -9.89
C ALA A 132 -20.04 -5.48 -10.14
N PRO A 133 -19.78 -4.63 -11.14
CA PRO A 133 -18.50 -3.97 -11.29
C PRO A 133 -18.06 -3.27 -9.99
N ALA A 134 -16.81 -3.48 -9.58
CA ALA A 134 -16.30 -2.91 -8.34
C ALA A 134 -16.16 -1.38 -8.42
N THR A 135 -16.64 -0.70 -7.39
CA THR A 135 -16.51 0.77 -7.22
C THR A 135 -15.35 1.14 -6.29
N ARG A 136 -14.59 0.15 -5.81
CA ARG A 136 -13.50 0.29 -4.84
C ARG A 136 -12.33 -0.60 -5.22
N ASN A 137 -11.15 -0.28 -4.69
CA ASN A 137 -9.97 -1.09 -4.90
C ASN A 137 -10.04 -2.40 -4.09
N LEU A 138 -10.20 -3.52 -4.81
CA LEU A 138 -10.40 -4.84 -4.21
C LEU A 138 -9.14 -5.41 -3.54
N TRP A 139 -7.96 -4.92 -3.89
CA TRP A 139 -6.67 -5.48 -3.44
C TRP A 139 -6.01 -4.66 -2.34
N TYR A 140 -6.43 -3.41 -2.15
CA TYR A 140 -5.73 -2.49 -1.27
C TYR A 140 -5.90 -2.83 0.21
N LYS A 141 -7.15 -2.82 0.67
CA LYS A 141 -7.47 -2.76 2.10
C LYS A 141 -7.19 -4.08 2.82
N SER A 142 -6.43 -3.99 3.90
CA SER A 142 -6.23 -5.09 4.85
C SER A 142 -7.47 -5.28 5.73
N LYS A 143 -7.70 -6.54 6.13
CA LYS A 143 -8.71 -6.88 7.16
C LYS A 143 -8.17 -6.71 8.58
N ILE A 144 -6.86 -6.53 8.72
CA ILE A 144 -6.15 -6.33 9.98
C ILE A 144 -5.85 -4.83 10.05
N THR A 145 -5.97 -4.23 11.22
CA THR A 145 -5.63 -2.82 11.46
C THR A 145 -4.18 -2.70 11.91
N GLU A 146 -3.55 -1.55 11.66
CA GLU A 146 -2.17 -1.29 12.11
C GLU A 146 -2.03 -1.41 13.64
N GLN A 147 -3.06 -1.00 14.39
CA GLN A 147 -3.08 -1.04 15.86
C GLN A 147 -3.03 -2.48 16.39
N GLU A 148 -3.61 -3.44 15.67
CA GLU A 148 -3.61 -4.85 16.06
C GLU A 148 -2.24 -5.51 15.90
N VAL A 149 -1.33 -4.94 15.10
CA VAL A 149 -0.07 -5.58 14.69
C VAL A 149 1.16 -4.69 14.85
N SER A 150 1.08 -3.67 15.72
CA SER A 150 2.21 -2.82 16.07
C SER A 150 2.55 -2.99 17.57
N PRO A 151 3.68 -3.63 17.93
CA PRO A 151 4.70 -4.20 17.04
C PRO A 151 4.24 -5.48 16.32
N PRO A 152 4.96 -5.91 15.25
CA PRO A 152 4.62 -7.14 14.52
C PRO A 152 4.50 -8.37 15.46
N PRO A 153 3.48 -9.23 15.27
CA PRO A 153 3.28 -10.41 16.09
C PRO A 153 4.49 -11.36 16.09
N LYS A 154 4.82 -11.95 17.24
CA LYS A 154 5.91 -12.94 17.34
C LYS A 154 5.53 -14.31 16.79
N ASP A 155 4.26 -14.67 16.88
CA ASP A 155 3.76 -15.95 16.36
C ASP A 155 3.69 -15.91 14.82
N ARG A 156 4.45 -16.79 14.17
CA ARG A 156 4.49 -16.92 12.71
C ARG A 156 3.15 -17.31 12.09
N ASN A 157 2.27 -17.96 12.85
CA ASN A 157 0.97 -18.41 12.37
C ASN A 157 -0.11 -17.32 12.47
N HIS A 158 0.23 -16.15 13.03
CA HIS A 158 -0.69 -15.03 13.11
C HIS A 158 -1.17 -14.59 11.71
N PRO A 159 -2.45 -14.23 11.51
CA PRO A 159 -2.99 -13.80 10.21
C PRO A 159 -2.24 -12.64 9.54
N TYR A 160 -1.50 -11.86 10.32
CA TYR A 160 -0.57 -10.82 9.82
C TYR A 160 0.40 -11.36 8.75
N TYR A 161 0.88 -12.60 8.92
CA TYR A 161 1.85 -13.20 8.01
C TYR A 161 1.21 -13.87 6.80
N SER A 162 -0.12 -13.99 6.76
CA SER A 162 -0.89 -14.47 5.60
C SER A 162 -1.71 -13.38 4.91
N ASP A 163 -1.70 -12.15 5.44
CA ASP A 163 -2.35 -11.01 4.81
C ASP A 163 -1.64 -10.64 3.51
N SER A 164 -2.35 -10.87 2.40
CA SER A 164 -1.86 -10.64 1.04
C SER A 164 -2.46 -9.38 0.41
N SER A 165 -3.16 -8.54 1.17
CA SER A 165 -3.58 -7.22 0.70
C SER A 165 -2.37 -6.31 0.47
N ILE A 166 -2.48 -5.31 -0.40
CA ILE A 166 -1.40 -4.34 -0.63
C ILE A 166 -1.04 -3.64 0.68
N GLU A 167 -2.03 -3.22 1.46
CA GLU A 167 -1.82 -2.58 2.76
C GLU A 167 -1.10 -3.53 3.76
N GLY A 168 -1.53 -4.80 3.83
CA GLY A 168 -0.88 -5.80 4.69
C GLY A 168 0.57 -6.05 4.30
N LEU A 169 0.84 -6.18 3.00
CA LEU A 169 2.19 -6.34 2.46
C LEU A 169 3.04 -5.08 2.69
N GLN A 170 2.49 -3.88 2.54
CA GLN A 170 3.17 -2.62 2.85
C GLN A 170 3.55 -2.52 4.33
N ARG A 171 2.70 -2.98 5.26
CA ARG A 171 3.06 -3.05 6.69
C ARG A 171 4.25 -3.98 6.95
N ARG A 172 4.45 -4.99 6.10
CA ARG A 172 5.61 -5.87 6.12
C ARG A 172 6.82 -5.32 5.35
N GLY A 173 6.76 -4.08 4.88
CA GLY A 173 7.86 -3.38 4.20
C GLY A 173 7.93 -3.60 2.69
N VAL A 174 6.88 -4.14 2.06
CA VAL A 174 6.82 -4.25 0.59
C VAL A 174 6.60 -2.86 -0.02
N LEU A 175 7.38 -2.54 -1.03
CA LEU A 175 7.28 -1.28 -1.78
C LEU A 175 6.54 -1.52 -3.09
N PHE A 176 5.42 -0.85 -3.28
CA PHE A 176 4.69 -0.85 -4.55
C PHE A 176 4.98 0.47 -5.29
N LEU A 177 5.49 0.36 -6.51
CA LEU A 177 5.89 1.47 -7.38
C LEU A 177 4.97 1.51 -8.60
N ILE A 178 4.69 2.72 -9.08
CA ILE A 178 3.86 3.00 -10.27
C ILE A 178 4.69 3.67 -11.35
#